data_AF-A0A5U6KBY4-F1
#
_entry.id   AF-A0A5U6KBY4-F1
#
_cell.length_a   1.000
_cell.length_b   1.000
_cell.length_c   1.000
_cell.angle_alpha   90.00
_cell.angle_beta   90.00
_cell.angle_gamma   90.00
#
_symmetry.space_group_name_H-M   'P 1'
#
loop_
_entity.id
_entity.type
_entity.pdbx_description
1 polymer ?
#
loop_
_entity_poly.entity_id
_entity_poly.type
_entity_poly.pdbx_seq_one_letter_code
_entity_poly.pdbx_strand_id
1 'polypeptide(L)'
;AVNFFSNHSLQIMEWKFTVDGSIESIKIPSSILVDNSEAFLSCGLAGLGVLHGLRPSLAPFIASGELTEILTDFPPPPKPVSLLYPDRRYLAPKVRVFIDWLCEVFGPDAHL
;
A
#
# COMPACT_ATOMS: atom_id res chain seq x y z
N ALA A 1 13.59 -10.73 2.43
CA ALA A 1 12.23 -10.21 2.14
C ALA A 1 12.05 -9.98 0.65
N VAL A 2 10.82 -9.74 0.20
CA VAL A 2 10.51 -9.24 -1.14
C VAL A 2 10.36 -7.73 -1.03
N ASN A 3 11.24 -6.98 -1.71
CA ASN A 3 11.26 -5.52 -1.60
C ASN A 3 10.73 -4.85 -2.86
N PHE A 4 10.00 -3.76 -2.66
CA PHE A 4 9.57 -2.89 -3.73
C PHE A 4 10.64 -1.83 -4.01
N PHE A 5 10.89 -1.50 -5.27
CA PHE A 5 11.73 -0.35 -5.61
C PHE A 5 10.97 0.67 -6.47
N SER A 6 11.34 1.93 -6.33
CA SER A 6 10.75 3.02 -7.10
C SER A 6 11.38 3.07 -8.49
N ASN A 7 10.57 2.92 -9.54
CA ASN A 7 11.08 2.92 -10.91
C ASN A 7 11.68 4.28 -11.33
N HIS A 8 11.26 5.38 -10.70
CA HIS A 8 11.77 6.73 -10.97
C HIS A 8 13.12 7.03 -10.31
N SER A 9 13.43 6.39 -9.19
CA SER A 9 14.66 6.68 -8.41
C SER A 9 15.61 5.49 -8.29
N LEU A 10 15.17 4.30 -8.73
CA LEU A 10 15.81 3.00 -8.55
C LEU A 10 16.19 2.71 -7.08
N GLN A 11 15.51 3.39 -6.13
CA GLN A 11 15.72 3.19 -4.72
C GLN A 11 14.76 2.13 -4.19
N ILE A 12 15.30 1.23 -3.37
CA ILE A 12 14.51 0.29 -2.59
C ILE A 12 13.68 1.08 -1.57
N MET A 13 12.39 0.81 -1.54
CA MET A 13 11.49 1.44 -0.58
C MET A 13 11.76 0.87 0.81
N GLU A 14 12.02 1.76 1.76
CA GLU A 14 12.15 1.41 3.17
C GLU A 14 10.81 0.96 3.75
N TRP A 15 10.88 -0.02 4.64
CA TRP A 15 9.74 -0.51 5.39
C TRP A 15 9.50 0.44 6.55
N LYS A 16 8.27 0.94 6.67
CA LYS A 16 7.91 1.92 7.69
C LYS A 16 7.02 1.28 8.75
N PHE A 17 7.37 1.46 10.00
CA PHE A 17 6.65 0.93 11.15
C PHE A 17 6.39 2.05 12.15
N THR A 18 5.25 1.98 12.85
CA THR A 18 4.98 2.82 14.01
C THR A 18 5.42 2.08 15.27
N VAL A 19 6.44 2.60 15.94
CA VAL A 19 7.03 2.07 17.18
C VAL A 19 6.97 3.17 18.23
N ASP A 20 6.27 2.94 19.35
CA ASP A 20 6.12 3.91 20.44
C ASP A 20 5.68 5.32 19.97
N GLY A 21 4.80 5.37 18.98
CA GLY A 21 4.30 6.62 18.39
C GLY A 21 5.24 7.31 17.39
N SER A 22 6.43 6.77 17.15
CA SER A 22 7.40 7.26 16.17
C SER A 22 7.42 6.40 14.92
N ILE A 23 7.75 6.99 13.77
CA ILE A 23 7.89 6.24 12.51
C ILE A 23 9.34 5.79 12.36
N GLU A 24 9.56 4.49 12.45
CA GLU A 24 10.83 3.85 12.17
C GLU A 24 10.87 3.42 10.69
N SER A 25 11.94 3.78 9.98
CA SER A 25 12.17 3.38 8.59
C SER A 25 13.36 2.44 8.50
N ILE A 26 13.13 1.24 8.00
CA ILE A 26 14.13 0.16 8.02
C ILE A 26 14.36 -0.33 6.59
N LYS A 27 15.63 -0.38 6.18
CA LYS A 27 16.06 -1.11 4.99
C LYS A 27 16.15 -2.59 5.31
N ILE A 28 15.19 -3.37 4.85
CA ILE A 28 15.19 -4.81 5.03
C ILE A 28 16.04 -5.47 3.95
N PRO A 29 17.02 -6.34 4.29
CA PRO A 29 17.71 -7.15 3.30
C PRO A 29 16.74 -7.98 2.46
N SER A 30 16.89 -7.93 1.13
CA SER A 30 16.02 -8.65 0.19
C SER A 30 16.82 -9.52 -0.76
N SER A 31 16.29 -10.71 -1.03
CA SER A 31 16.73 -11.61 -2.10
C SER A 31 16.01 -11.36 -3.42
N ILE A 32 14.85 -10.69 -3.37
CA ILE A 32 13.99 -10.40 -4.53
C ILE A 32 13.60 -8.93 -4.50
N LEU A 33 13.72 -8.28 -5.67
CA LEU A 33 13.29 -6.91 -5.92
C LEU A 33 12.23 -6.90 -7.01
N VAL A 34 11.13 -6.18 -6.77
CA VAL A 34 10.01 -6.04 -7.70
C VAL A 34 9.56 -4.57 -7.77
N ASP A 35 8.91 -4.21 -8.86
CA ASP A 35 8.37 -2.87 -9.12
C ASP A 35 6.87 -2.88 -9.45
N ASN A 36 6.22 -4.03 -9.31
CA ASN A 36 4.80 -4.21 -9.58
C ASN A 36 4.13 -5.11 -8.54
N SER A 37 2.84 -4.87 -8.32
CA SER A 37 2.07 -5.51 -7.25
C SER A 37 1.80 -6.99 -7.49
N GLU A 38 1.69 -7.42 -8.75
CA GLU A 38 1.37 -8.81 -9.09
C GLU A 38 2.56 -9.74 -8.80
N ALA A 39 3.76 -9.35 -9.22
CA ALA A 39 4.99 -10.07 -8.90
C ALA A 39 5.24 -10.07 -7.38
N PHE A 40 4.99 -8.95 -6.71
CA PHE A 40 5.11 -8.82 -5.26
C PHE A 40 4.23 -9.83 -4.50
N LEU A 41 2.94 -9.90 -4.85
CA LEU A 41 2.00 -10.84 -4.24
C LEU A 41 2.37 -12.29 -4.58
N SER A 42 2.69 -12.56 -5.84
CA SER A 42 3.07 -13.91 -6.31
C SER A 42 4.27 -14.45 -5.54
N CYS A 43 5.26 -13.61 -5.23
CA CYS A 43 6.41 -14.01 -4.43
C CYS A 43 6.01 -14.40 -2.99
N GLY A 44 5.08 -13.66 -2.38
CA GLY A 44 4.61 -13.98 -1.03
C GLY A 44 3.83 -15.29 -0.99
N LEU A 45 2.89 -15.48 -1.94
CA LEU A 45 2.09 -16.71 -2.02
C LEU A 45 2.95 -17.94 -2.36
N ALA A 46 4.04 -17.76 -3.10
CA ALA A 46 5.03 -18.81 -3.36
C ALA A 46 6.00 -19.05 -2.19
N GLY A 47 5.88 -18.34 -1.07
CA GLY A 47 6.72 -18.50 0.11
C GLY A 47 8.15 -17.96 -0.05
N LEU A 48 8.38 -17.04 -1.00
CA LEU A 48 9.72 -16.52 -1.32
C LEU A 48 10.18 -15.41 -0.36
N GLY A 49 9.34 -15.00 0.59
CA GLY A 49 9.73 -14.12 1.70
C GLY A 49 8.59 -13.29 2.27
N VAL A 50 8.93 -12.46 3.25
CA VAL A 50 8.00 -11.52 3.89
C VAL A 50 7.66 -10.36 2.95
N LEU A 51 6.39 -9.98 2.96
CA LEU A 51 5.83 -8.85 2.22
C LEU A 51 5.51 -7.68 3.17
N HIS A 52 5.83 -6.45 2.73
CA HIS A 52 5.31 -5.22 3.32
C HIS A 52 4.46 -4.46 2.28
N GLY A 53 3.17 -4.78 2.25
CA GLY A 53 2.21 -4.27 1.26
C GLY A 53 1.01 -3.53 1.88
N LEU A 54 0.10 -3.06 1.03
CA LEU A 54 -1.17 -2.47 1.48
C LEU A 54 -2.13 -3.58 1.91
N ARG A 55 -2.69 -3.45 3.12
CA ARG A 55 -3.60 -4.45 3.71
C ARG A 55 -4.78 -4.83 2.80
N PRO A 56 -5.49 -3.90 2.11
CA PRO A 56 -6.61 -4.28 1.23
C PRO A 56 -6.21 -5.29 0.14
N SER A 57 -4.99 -5.21 -0.39
CA SER A 57 -4.50 -6.13 -1.43
C SER A 57 -4.10 -7.49 -0.89
N LEU A 58 -3.78 -7.59 0.41
CA LEU A 58 -3.33 -8.83 1.06
C LEU A 58 -4.45 -9.52 1.86
N ALA A 59 -5.49 -8.77 2.26
CA ALA A 59 -6.58 -9.22 3.12
C ALA A 59 -7.25 -10.53 2.68
N PRO A 60 -7.55 -10.77 1.38
CA PRO A 60 -8.14 -12.04 0.95
C PRO A 60 -7.26 -13.25 1.25
N PHE A 61 -5.94 -13.10 1.06
CA PHE A 61 -4.97 -14.18 1.24
C PHE A 61 -4.60 -14.40 2.71
N ILE A 62 -4.70 -13.36 3.53
CA ILE A 62 -4.62 -13.48 4.99
C ILE A 62 -5.85 -14.24 5.51
N ALA A 63 -7.05 -13.89 5.02
CA ALA A 63 -8.29 -14.53 5.41
C ALA A 63 -8.36 -16.00 4.98
N SER A 64 -7.79 -16.36 3.82
CA SER A 64 -7.69 -17.75 3.36
C SER A 64 -6.60 -18.56 4.08
N GLY A 65 -5.69 -17.90 4.82
CA GLY A 65 -4.54 -18.52 5.47
C GLY A 65 -3.34 -18.78 4.55
N GLU A 66 -3.40 -18.33 3.29
CA GLU A 66 -2.27 -18.39 2.35
C GLU A 66 -1.14 -17.41 2.75
N LEU A 67 -1.50 -16.32 3.42
CA LEU A 67 -0.57 -15.40 4.07
C LEU A 67 -0.86 -15.33 5.57
N THR A 68 0.18 -15.05 6.36
CA THR A 68 0.06 -14.82 7.81
C THR A 68 0.64 -13.46 8.16
N GLU A 69 -0.15 -12.63 8.85
CA GLU A 69 0.33 -11.35 9.37
C GLU A 69 1.37 -11.56 10.47
N ILE A 70 2.46 -10.80 10.41
CA ILE A 70 3.52 -10.77 11.41
C ILE A 70 3.80 -9.32 11.81
N LEU A 71 4.46 -9.12 12.95
CA LEU A 71 4.77 -7.77 13.47
C LEU A 71 3.51 -6.91 13.66
N THR A 72 2.40 -7.52 14.07
CA THR A 72 1.10 -6.85 14.24
C THR A 72 1.12 -5.74 15.30
N ASP A 73 2.08 -5.79 16.22
CA ASP A 73 2.30 -4.76 17.25
C ASP A 73 2.95 -3.49 16.68
N PHE A 74 3.44 -3.53 15.44
CA PHE A 74 4.13 -2.43 14.76
C PHE A 74 3.42 -2.11 13.44
N PRO A 75 2.23 -1.49 13.46
CA PRO A 75 1.51 -1.20 12.24
C PRO A 75 2.27 -0.19 11.37
N PRO A 76 2.15 -0.23 10.03
CA PRO A 76 2.71 0.80 9.18
C PRO A 76 1.97 2.15 9.38
N PRO A 77 2.61 3.29 9.12
CA PRO A 77 1.93 4.58 9.16
C PRO A 77 0.82 4.64 8.10
N PRO A 78 -0.29 5.36 8.36
CA PRO A 78 -1.35 5.55 7.37
C PRO A 78 -0.81 6.13 6.06
N LYS A 79 -1.22 5.55 4.93
CA LYS A 79 -0.90 6.04 3.59
C LYS A 79 -2.12 6.72 3.01
N PRO A 80 -2.21 8.07 3.03
CA PRO A 80 -3.36 8.77 2.48
C PRO A 80 -3.44 8.59 0.97
N VAL A 81 -4.67 8.39 0.48
CA VAL A 81 -4.98 8.38 -0.96
C VAL A 81 -5.49 9.77 -1.32
N SER A 82 -4.92 10.36 -2.38
CA SER A 82 -5.23 11.72 -2.81
C SER A 82 -5.78 11.72 -4.23
N LEU A 83 -6.78 12.56 -4.49
CA LEU A 83 -7.30 12.83 -5.84
C LEU A 83 -6.58 14.04 -6.43
N LEU A 84 -5.85 13.83 -7.52
CA LEU A 84 -5.14 14.89 -8.24
C LEU A 84 -5.91 15.27 -9.51
N TYR A 85 -6.17 16.56 -9.69
CA TYR A 85 -6.82 17.11 -10.87
C TYR A 85 -6.24 18.49 -11.22
N PRO A 86 -6.31 18.92 -12.50
CA PRO A 86 -5.82 20.24 -12.92
C PRO A 86 -6.56 21.40 -12.23
N ASP A 87 -5.89 22.54 -12.07
CA ASP A 87 -6.29 23.65 -11.20
C ASP A 87 -7.69 24.27 -11.45
N ARG A 88 -8.22 24.85 -10.37
CA ARG A 88 -9.61 25.07 -9.93
C ARG A 88 -10.49 26.04 -10.72
N ARG A 89 -10.05 26.67 -11.80
CA ARG A 89 -10.91 27.66 -12.49
C ARG A 89 -12.11 27.04 -13.21
N TYR A 90 -11.99 25.81 -13.70
CA TYR A 90 -13.06 25.11 -14.41
C TYR A 90 -13.02 23.60 -14.16
N LEU A 91 -13.35 23.17 -12.93
CA LEU A 91 -13.63 21.76 -12.70
C LEU A 91 -14.95 21.40 -13.40
N ALA A 92 -14.86 20.63 -14.49
CA ALA A 92 -16.04 20.23 -15.24
C ALA A 92 -17.06 19.52 -14.32
N PRO A 93 -18.38 19.79 -14.44
CA PRO A 93 -19.39 19.18 -13.57
C PRO A 93 -19.31 17.65 -13.47
N LYS A 94 -18.96 16.96 -14.57
CA LYS A 94 -18.75 15.50 -14.58
C LYS A 94 -17.60 15.06 -13.67
N VAL A 95 -16.51 15.82 -13.60
CA VAL A 95 -15.37 15.53 -12.72
C VAL A 95 -15.78 15.73 -11.27
N ARG A 96 -16.57 16.75 -10.96
CA ARG A 96 -17.11 16.97 -9.61
C ARG A 96 -17.95 15.78 -9.15
N VAL A 97 -18.95 15.37 -9.96
CA VAL A 97 -19.81 14.23 -9.62
C VAL A 97 -19.00 12.94 -9.46
N PHE A 98 -17.97 12.74 -10.28
CA PHE A 98 -17.07 11.60 -10.14
C PHE A 98 -16.24 11.64 -8.85
N ILE A 99 -15.73 12.81 -8.46
CA ILE A 99 -15.03 12.99 -7.19
C ILE A 99 -15.97 12.73 -6.01
N ASP A 100 -17.18 13.28 -6.05
CA ASP A 100 -18.17 13.08 -4.99
C ASP A 100 -18.50 11.59 -4.83
N TRP A 101 -18.73 10.88 -5.94
CA TRP A 101 -18.91 9.43 -5.95
C TRP A 101 -17.68 8.66 -5.42
N LEU A 102 -16.46 9.05 -5.80
CA LEU A 102 -15.25 8.42 -5.26
C LEU A 102 -15.10 8.62 -3.75
N CYS A 103 -15.49 9.79 -3.23
CA CYS A 103 -15.50 10.06 -1.80
C CYS A 103 -16.53 9.18 -1.07
N GLU A 104 -17.67 8.86 -1.67
CA GLU A 104 -18.62 7.90 -1.10
C GLU A 104 -18.06 6.46 -1.09
N VAL A 105 -17.31 6.07 -2.12
CA VAL A 105 -16.77 4.71 -2.28
C VAL A 105 -15.48 4.48 -1.47
N PHE A 106 -14.63 5.48 -1.32
CA PHE A 106 -13.29 5.36 -0.72
C PHE A 106 -13.05 6.30 0.47
N GLY A 107 -14.04 7.11 0.84
CA GLY A 107 -13.92 8.06 1.94
C GLY A 107 -13.84 7.39 3.32
N PRO A 108 -13.60 8.17 4.39
CA PRO A 108 -13.46 7.66 5.76
C PRO A 108 -14.67 6.86 6.26
N ASP A 109 -15.85 7.16 5.73
CA ASP A 109 -17.13 6.51 6.07
C ASP A 109 -17.53 5.39 5.08
N ALA A 110 -16.65 5.04 4.13
CA ALA A 110 -16.94 4.02 3.13
C ALA A 110 -16.96 2.60 3.74
N HIS A 111 -17.93 1.79 3.31
CA HIS A 111 -18.18 0.44 3.82
C HIS A 111 -17.32 -0.67 3.17
N LEU A 112 -16.11 -0.36 2.68
CA LEU A 112 -15.21 -1.33 2.04
C LEU A 112 -14.20 -1.95 3.02
#